data_AF-B9RLK5-F1
#
_entry.id   AF-B9RLK5-F1
#
_cell.length_a   1.000
_cell.length_b   1.000
_cell.length_c   1.000
_cell.angle_alpha   90.00
_cell.angle_beta   90.00
_cell.angle_gamma   90.00
#
_symmetry.space_group_name_H-M   'P 1'
#
loop_
_entity.id
_entity.type
_entity.pdbx_description
1 polymer ?
#
loop_
_entity_poly.entity_id
_entity_poly.type
_entity_poly.pdbx_seq_one_letter_code
_entity_poly.pdbx_strand_id
1 'polypeptide(L)'
;MALCFYALKQNNYQEYLKLKARVEVLQRSQRNLLGEDLAPLDTKELEQLEHQLETSLKHIRSTKTQFILDQLTDLQNREQLLLDANKALRRKLEESSAQVPLGLAWEAGGPNIQYNRLPAHSEGFFHPLGEHSTLQIGYNPVSGDQVNVAGAHTQHVNGYIPEWML
;
A
#
# COMPACT_ATOMS: atom_id res chain seq x y z
N MET A 1 31.76 -44.48 -30.14
CA MET A 1 31.56 -43.78 -28.85
C MET A 1 32.03 -42.31 -28.90
N ALA A 2 33.27 -42.02 -29.30
CA ALA A 2 33.80 -40.64 -29.36
C ALA A 2 33.04 -39.69 -30.30
N LEU A 3 32.58 -40.17 -31.47
CA LEU A 3 31.77 -39.38 -32.40
C LEU A 3 30.41 -38.97 -31.82
N CYS A 4 29.75 -39.86 -31.07
CA CYS A 4 28.49 -39.54 -30.39
C CYS A 4 28.72 -38.51 -29.28
N PHE A 5 29.82 -38.61 -28.54
CA PHE A 5 30.20 -37.62 -27.52
C PHE A 5 30.47 -36.25 -28.16
N TYR A 6 31.18 -36.22 -29.29
CA TYR A 6 31.44 -34.98 -30.03
C TYR A 6 30.14 -34.35 -30.57
N ALA A 7 29.26 -35.16 -31.17
CA ALA A 7 27.95 -34.71 -31.65
C ALA A 7 27.04 -34.18 -30.52
N LEU A 8 27.02 -34.84 -29.36
CA LEU A 8 26.29 -34.38 -28.18
C LEU A 8 26.83 -33.05 -27.66
N LYS A 9 28.17 -32.92 -27.57
CA LYS A 9 28.83 -31.68 -27.15
C LYS A 9 28.53 -30.53 -28.11
N GLN A 10 28.56 -30.79 -29.42
CA GLN A 10 28.22 -29.80 -30.44
C GLN A 10 26.75 -29.37 -30.35
N ASN A 11 25.83 -30.32 -30.16
CA ASN A 11 24.41 -30.02 -29.97
C ASN A 11 24.17 -29.18 -28.70
N ASN A 12 24.75 -29.56 -27.57
CA ASN A 12 24.63 -28.81 -26.32
C ASN A 12 25.17 -27.38 -26.45
N TYR A 13 26.31 -27.21 -27.14
CA TYR A 13 26.87 -25.89 -27.40
C TYR A 13 25.96 -25.02 -28.29
N GLN A 14 25.32 -25.61 -29.31
CA GLN A 14 24.36 -24.90 -30.16
C GLN A 14 23.12 -24.46 -29.35
N GLU A 15 22.59 -25.31 -28.49
CA GLU A 15 21.48 -24.95 -27.61
C GLU A 15 21.87 -23.85 -26.61
N TYR A 16 23.09 -23.90 -26.07
CA TYR A 16 23.63 -22.82 -25.26
C TYR A 16 23.69 -21.49 -26.02
N LEU A 17 24.20 -21.48 -27.26
CA LEU A 17 24.25 -20.26 -28.07
C LEU A 17 22.86 -19.69 -28.36
N LYS A 18 21.88 -20.55 -28.65
CA LYS A 18 20.48 -20.13 -28.82
C LYS A 18 19.93 -19.49 -27.55
N LEU A 19 20.18 -20.11 -26.39
CA LEU A 19 19.75 -19.56 -25.11
C LEU A 19 20.43 -18.23 -24.80
N LYS A 20 21.74 -18.14 -25.02
CA LYS A 20 22.53 -16.91 -24.82
C LYS A 20 21.97 -15.76 -25.66
N ALA A 21 21.70 -16.01 -26.95
CA ALA A 21 21.10 -15.00 -27.82
C ALA A 21 19.72 -14.53 -27.32
N ARG A 22 18.88 -15.44 -26.81
CA ARG A 22 17.58 -15.08 -26.21
C ARG A 22 17.74 -14.19 -24.98
N VAL A 23 18.72 -14.51 -24.11
CA VAL A 23 19.01 -13.69 -22.92
C VAL A 23 19.47 -12.30 -23.32
N GLU A 24 20.35 -12.17 -24.32
CA GLU A 24 20.84 -10.88 -24.79
C GLU A 24 19.71 -10.01 -25.36
N VAL A 25 18.79 -10.61 -26.13
CA VAL A 25 17.60 -9.90 -26.64
C VAL A 25 16.70 -9.45 -25.49
N LEU A 26 16.47 -10.31 -24.50
CA LEU A 26 15.61 -9.98 -23.36
C LEU A 26 16.21 -8.86 -22.49
N GLN A 27 17.51 -8.92 -22.23
CA GLN A 27 18.24 -7.87 -21.49
C GLN A 27 18.20 -6.54 -22.23
N ARG A 28 18.40 -6.54 -23.56
CA ARG A 28 18.26 -5.33 -24.37
C ARG A 28 16.85 -4.78 -24.29
N SER A 29 15.83 -5.64 -24.44
CA SER A 29 14.43 -5.23 -24.30
C SER A 29 14.14 -4.61 -22.93
N GLN A 30 14.69 -5.16 -21.85
CA GLN A 30 14.54 -4.60 -20.50
C GLN A 30 15.14 -3.20 -20.40
N ARG A 31 16.37 -3.01 -20.90
CA ARG A 31 17.04 -1.70 -20.91
C ARG A 31 16.23 -0.67 -21.70
N ASN A 32 15.73 -1.04 -22.88
CA ASN A 32 14.86 -0.17 -23.67
C ASN A 32 13.59 0.23 -22.90
N LEU A 33 12.92 -0.72 -22.23
CA LEU A 33 11.75 -0.43 -21.39
C LEU A 33 12.07 0.50 -20.20
N LEU A 34 13.32 0.53 -19.75
CA LEU A 34 13.83 1.46 -18.73
C LEU A 34 14.32 2.79 -19.30
N GLY A 35 14.24 2.99 -20.62
CA GLY A 35 14.70 4.20 -21.30
C GLY A 35 16.21 4.23 -21.57
N GLU A 36 16.89 3.10 -21.45
CA GLU A 36 18.33 2.94 -21.70
C GLU A 36 18.59 2.38 -23.11
N ASP A 37 19.81 2.57 -23.64
CA ASP A 37 20.26 2.00 -24.92
C ASP A 37 19.31 2.25 -26.12
N LEU A 38 18.64 3.41 -26.16
CA LEU A 38 17.65 3.73 -27.20
C LEU A 38 18.24 4.14 -28.55
N ALA A 39 19.52 4.53 -28.60
CA ALA A 39 20.17 5.02 -29.81
C ALA A 39 20.09 4.09 -31.04
N PRO A 40 20.09 2.75 -30.91
CA PRO A 40 19.95 1.82 -32.04
C PRO A 40 18.52 1.70 -32.58
N LEU A 41 17.51 2.24 -31.89
CA LEU A 41 16.11 2.11 -32.30
C LEU A 41 15.76 3.17 -33.35
N ASP A 42 14.99 2.77 -34.36
CA ASP A 42 14.41 3.74 -35.28
C ASP A 42 13.17 4.44 -34.69
N THR A 43 12.64 5.43 -35.41
CA THR A 43 11.49 6.21 -34.94
C THR A 43 10.24 5.35 -34.74
N LYS A 44 10.03 4.34 -35.58
CA LYS A 44 8.87 3.45 -35.49
C LYS A 44 8.98 2.51 -34.30
N GLU A 45 10.17 1.99 -34.03
CA GLU A 45 10.45 1.16 -32.85
C GLU A 45 10.30 1.97 -31.56
N LEU A 46 10.72 3.24 -31.55
CA LEU A 46 10.52 4.16 -30.43
C LEU A 46 9.03 4.45 -30.18
N GLU A 47 8.26 4.76 -31.22
CA GLU A 47 6.80 4.97 -31.11
C GLU A 47 6.09 3.71 -30.57
N GLN A 48 6.49 2.53 -31.02
CA GLN A 48 5.95 1.27 -30.52
C GLN A 48 6.29 1.05 -29.03
N LEU A 49 7.52 1.35 -28.63
CA LEU A 49 7.98 1.25 -27.25
C LEU A 49 7.21 2.22 -26.34
N GLU A 50 7.06 3.46 -26.77
CA GLU A 50 6.28 4.48 -26.05
C GLU A 50 4.82 4.03 -25.87
N HIS A 51 4.17 3.58 -26.95
CA HIS A 51 2.79 3.11 -26.89
C HIS A 51 2.62 1.91 -25.95
N GLN A 52 3.60 0.99 -25.93
CA GLN A 52 3.61 -0.14 -25.00
C GLN A 52 3.72 0.33 -23.54
N LEU A 53 4.60 1.29 -23.25
CA LEU A 53 4.77 1.86 -21.91
C LEU A 53 3.52 2.63 -21.47
N GLU A 54 2.95 3.45 -22.34
CA GLU A 54 1.74 4.22 -22.05
C GLU A 54 0.57 3.30 -21.72
N THR A 55 0.33 2.27 -22.56
CA THR A 55 -0.77 1.33 -22.37
C THR A 55 -0.62 0.53 -21.08
N SER A 56 0.59 0.03 -20.80
CA SER A 56 0.86 -0.74 -19.57
C SER A 56 0.76 0.14 -18.32
N LEU A 57 1.26 1.37 -18.38
CA LEU A 57 1.17 2.31 -17.27
C LEU A 57 -0.28 2.71 -16.97
N LYS A 58 -1.08 2.96 -18.01
CA LYS A 58 -2.53 3.20 -17.88
C LYS A 58 -3.22 2.02 -17.21
N HIS A 59 -2.90 0.79 -17.61
CA HIS A 59 -3.46 -0.41 -17.00
C HIS A 59 -3.07 -0.54 -15.52
N ILE A 60 -1.80 -0.32 -15.18
CA ILE A 60 -1.31 -0.37 -13.79
C ILE A 60 -2.03 0.67 -12.93
N ARG A 61 -2.14 1.92 -13.41
CA ARG A 61 -2.86 2.98 -12.70
C ARG A 61 -4.33 2.61 -12.50
N SER A 62 -5.02 2.18 -13.55
CA SER A 62 -6.42 1.78 -13.48
C SER A 62 -6.64 0.67 -12.44
N THR A 63 -5.81 -0.37 -12.46
CA THR A 63 -5.91 -1.49 -11.51
C THR A 63 -5.64 -1.04 -10.08
N LYS A 64 -4.63 -0.18 -9.86
CA LYS A 64 -4.32 0.37 -8.53
C LYS A 64 -5.43 1.26 -8.00
N THR A 65 -5.97 2.14 -8.84
CA THR A 65 -7.08 3.02 -8.50
C THR A 65 -8.31 2.21 -8.14
N GLN A 66 -8.68 1.22 -8.97
CA GLN A 66 -9.83 0.36 -8.68
C GLN A 66 -9.66 -0.36 -7.33
N PHE A 67 -8.49 -0.94 -7.07
CA PHE A 67 -8.21 -1.60 -5.81
C PHE A 67 -8.32 -0.68 -4.59
N ILE A 68 -7.89 0.58 -4.71
CA ILE A 68 -8.01 1.58 -3.64
C ILE A 68 -9.48 1.96 -3.42
N LEU A 69 -10.26 2.14 -4.50
CA LEU A 69 -11.70 2.45 -4.42
C LEU A 69 -12.48 1.31 -3.78
N ASP A 70 -12.15 0.06 -4.11
CA ASP A 70 -12.78 -1.12 -3.52
C ASP A 70 -12.51 -1.19 -2.01
N GLN A 71 -11.25 -0.97 -1.58
CA GLN A 71 -10.89 -0.91 -0.17
C GLN A 71 -11.57 0.24 0.58
N LEU A 72 -11.63 1.42 -0.04
CA LEU A 72 -12.33 2.56 0.53
C LEU A 72 -13.80 2.23 0.79
N THR A 73 -14.45 1.60 -0.20
CA THR A 73 -15.86 1.21 -0.12
C THR A 73 -16.09 0.17 0.99
N ASP A 74 -15.22 -0.84 1.10
CA ASP A 74 -15.30 -1.85 2.17
C ASP A 74 -15.18 -1.21 3.55
N LEU A 75 -14.21 -0.31 3.73
CA LEU A 75 -14.01 0.40 5.00
C LEU A 75 -15.19 1.31 5.36
N GLN A 76 -15.75 2.04 4.39
CA GLN A 76 -16.94 2.87 4.61
C GLN A 76 -18.15 2.03 5.03
N ASN A 77 -18.37 0.87 4.39
CA ASN A 77 -19.44 -0.04 4.78
C ASN A 77 -19.24 -0.57 6.21
N ARG A 78 -18.00 -0.92 6.57
CA ARG A 78 -17.67 -1.38 7.92
C ARG A 78 -17.85 -0.29 8.96
N GLU A 79 -17.45 0.94 8.67
CA GLU A 79 -17.68 2.10 9.51
C GLU A 79 -19.18 2.29 9.77
N GLN A 80 -20.01 2.26 8.73
CA GLN A 80 -21.45 2.42 8.85
C GLN A 80 -22.08 1.33 9.73
N LEU A 81 -21.69 0.07 9.53
CA LEU A 81 -22.17 -1.04 10.36
C LEU A 81 -21.80 -0.87 11.84
N LEU A 82 -20.57 -0.41 12.12
CA LEU A 82 -20.11 -0.15 13.48
C LEU A 82 -20.85 1.03 14.11
N LEU A 83 -21.10 2.10 13.37
CA LEU A 83 -21.88 3.24 13.84
C LEU A 83 -23.30 2.82 14.22
N ASP A 84 -23.96 2.01 13.40
CA ASP A 84 -25.32 1.57 13.66
C ASP A 84 -25.39 0.58 14.84
N ALA A 85 -24.42 -0.33 14.96
CA ALA A 85 -24.28 -1.19 16.13
C ALA A 85 -24.03 -0.37 17.41
N ASN A 86 -23.16 0.64 17.36
CA ASN A 86 -22.87 1.49 18.52
C ASN A 86 -24.10 2.30 18.95
N LYS A 87 -24.85 2.88 17.99
CA LYS A 87 -26.14 3.55 18.25
C LYS A 87 -27.15 2.61 18.91
N ALA A 88 -27.24 1.36 18.44
CA ALA A 88 -28.13 0.36 19.04
C ALA A 88 -27.74 0.02 20.48
N LEU A 89 -26.43 -0.13 20.76
CA LEU A 89 -25.93 -0.39 22.11
C LEU A 89 -26.17 0.79 23.05
N ARG A 90 -25.97 2.03 22.60
CA ARG A 90 -26.24 3.24 23.40
C ARG A 90 -27.71 3.32 23.82
N ARG A 91 -28.64 3.09 22.89
CA ARG A 91 -30.09 3.04 23.21
C ARG A 91 -30.41 1.96 24.24
N LYS A 92 -29.86 0.75 24.10
CA LYS A 92 -30.05 -0.33 25.08
C LYS A 92 -29.50 0.02 26.46
N LEU A 93 -28.36 0.71 26.53
CA LEU A 93 -27.78 1.14 27.79
C LEU A 93 -28.67 2.17 28.48
N GLU A 94 -29.16 3.17 27.74
CA GLU A 94 -30.09 4.18 28.22
C GLU A 94 -31.38 3.52 28.75
N GLU A 95 -31.99 2.60 28.00
CA GLU A 95 -33.17 1.83 28.41
C GLU A 95 -32.93 0.99 29.69
N SER A 96 -31.77 0.34 29.82
CA SER A 96 -31.42 -0.44 31.02
C SER A 96 -31.11 0.43 32.24
N SER A 97 -30.50 1.60 32.02
CA SER A 97 -30.14 2.56 33.08
C SER A 97 -31.36 3.31 33.60
N ALA A 98 -32.39 3.48 32.77
CA ALA A 98 -33.68 4.00 33.20
C ALA A 98 -34.46 2.99 34.07
N GLN A 99 -34.14 1.69 33.99
CA GLN A 99 -34.77 0.61 34.77
C GLN A 99 -33.99 0.23 36.04
N VAL A 100 -32.72 0.62 36.17
CA VAL A 100 -31.87 0.34 37.33
C VAL A 100 -31.18 1.63 37.78
N PRO A 101 -31.36 2.12 39.03
CA PRO A 101 -30.58 3.24 39.54
C PRO A 101 -29.11 2.83 39.75
N LEU A 102 -28.33 2.73 38.66
CA LEU A 102 -26.93 2.31 38.69
C LEU A 102 -25.98 3.44 39.16
N GLY A 103 -26.52 4.62 39.47
CA GLY A 103 -25.77 5.79 39.91
C GLY A 103 -25.17 5.72 41.32
N LEU A 104 -25.32 4.61 42.06
CA LEU A 104 -24.86 4.51 43.46
C LEU A 104 -23.83 3.40 43.72
N ALA A 105 -23.45 2.60 42.72
CA ALA A 105 -22.65 1.39 42.94
C ALA A 105 -21.12 1.59 42.87
N TRP A 106 -20.63 2.71 42.33
CA TRP A 106 -19.19 2.92 42.13
C TRP A 106 -18.56 3.96 43.08
N GLU A 107 -19.32 4.56 44.01
CA GLU A 107 -18.82 5.60 44.92
C GLU A 107 -18.66 5.17 46.40
N ALA A 108 -19.02 3.94 46.79
CA ALA A 108 -18.97 3.53 48.20
C ALA A 108 -17.97 2.39 48.46
N GLY A 109 -16.74 2.76 48.81
CA GLY A 109 -15.89 2.03 49.76
C GLY A 109 -15.25 0.72 49.30
N GLY A 110 -13.93 0.74 49.06
CA GLY A 110 -13.10 -0.48 49.06
C GLY A 110 -13.08 -1.15 50.45
N PRO A 111 -12.90 -2.48 50.51
CA PRO A 111 -11.66 -2.97 51.13
C PRO A 111 -11.08 -4.26 50.50
N ASN A 112 -9.76 -4.22 50.29
CA ASN A 112 -8.76 -5.26 50.55
C ASN A 112 -9.10 -6.75 50.26
N ILE A 113 -8.56 -7.28 49.16
CA ILE A 113 -8.27 -8.73 49.03
C ILE A 113 -6.82 -8.93 48.54
N GLN A 114 -5.95 -9.14 49.52
CA GLN A 114 -4.77 -10.02 49.59
C GLN A 114 -4.25 -10.66 48.27
N TYR A 115 -3.17 -10.10 47.72
CA TYR A 115 -2.35 -10.75 46.68
C TYR A 115 -1.34 -11.71 47.33
N ASN A 116 -1.55 -13.02 47.19
CA ASN A 116 -0.58 -14.04 47.55
C ASN A 116 -0.03 -14.74 46.29
N ARG A 117 1.24 -14.40 45.99
CA ARG A 117 2.37 -15.26 45.53
C ARG A 117 2.25 -16.05 44.19
N LEU A 118 3.20 -15.74 43.28
CA LEU A 118 3.53 -16.28 41.93
C LEU A 118 3.98 -17.77 41.90
N PRO A 119 4.18 -18.40 40.71
CA PRO A 119 5.53 -18.37 40.10
C PRO A 119 5.59 -18.15 38.56
N ALA A 120 6.78 -17.74 38.13
CA ALA A 120 7.20 -17.32 36.79
C ALA A 120 7.53 -18.48 35.82
N HIS A 121 7.14 -18.33 34.54
CA HIS A 121 7.71 -18.89 33.29
C HIS A 121 6.70 -18.52 32.18
N SER A 122 7.00 -18.06 30.97
CA SER A 122 8.18 -18.01 30.12
C SER A 122 7.89 -16.92 29.07
N GLU A 123 8.94 -16.21 28.65
CA GLU A 123 9.22 -15.65 27.32
C GLU A 123 8.21 -15.99 26.20
N GLY A 124 7.75 -15.11 25.31
CA GLY A 124 8.26 -13.83 24.82
C GLY A 124 7.74 -13.73 23.37
N PHE A 125 6.90 -12.75 23.05
CA PHE A 125 6.53 -12.51 21.65
C PHE A 125 6.06 -11.07 21.39
N PHE A 126 6.81 -10.08 21.88
CA PHE A 126 6.73 -8.74 21.31
C PHE A 126 8.14 -8.16 21.26
N HIS A 127 8.72 -8.16 20.05
CA HIS A 127 9.87 -7.33 19.74
C HIS A 127 9.37 -5.93 19.39
N PRO A 128 9.82 -4.85 20.06
CA PRO A 128 9.70 -3.50 19.55
C PRO A 128 10.74 -3.33 18.43
N LEU A 129 10.31 -3.27 17.18
CA LEU A 129 11.10 -2.61 16.14
C LEU A 129 11.07 -1.12 16.51
N GLY A 130 12.14 -0.53 17.04
CA GLY A 130 13.43 -0.44 16.36
C GLY A 130 13.38 0.81 15.50
N GLU A 131 13.59 1.96 16.15
CA GLU A 131 13.78 3.25 15.50
C GLU A 131 14.83 3.13 14.39
N HIS A 132 14.54 3.67 13.20
CA HIS A 132 15.45 4.30 12.22
C HIS A 132 14.87 4.23 10.80
N SER A 133 14.08 5.24 10.44
CA SER A 133 14.22 5.96 9.16
C SER A 133 13.29 7.17 9.19
N THR A 134 13.80 8.25 9.78
CA THR A 134 13.21 9.57 9.72
C THR A 134 13.34 10.10 8.30
N LEU A 135 12.42 9.76 7.40
CA LEU A 135 12.22 10.53 6.17
C LEU A 135 11.46 11.81 6.55
N GLN A 136 12.18 12.80 7.06
CA GLN A 136 11.69 14.17 7.11
C GLN A 136 11.71 14.74 5.70
N ILE A 137 10.59 14.60 4.98
CA ILE A 137 10.28 15.51 3.87
C ILE A 137 9.73 16.78 4.50
N GLY A 138 10.65 17.62 4.95
CA GLY A 138 10.38 18.95 5.46
C GLY A 138 10.04 19.89 4.31
N TYR A 139 8.82 20.42 4.32
CA TYR A 139 8.44 21.62 3.59
C TYR A 139 9.22 22.81 4.18
N ASN A 140 9.98 23.53 3.36
CA ASN A 140 10.52 24.85 3.70
C ASN A 140 9.50 25.92 3.29
N PRO A 141 8.83 26.63 4.23
CA PRO A 141 8.21 27.90 3.89
C PRO A 141 9.27 28.99 3.98
N VAL A 142 9.80 29.43 2.83
CA VAL A 142 10.47 30.72 2.79
C VAL A 142 9.39 31.80 2.78
N SER A 143 9.44 32.64 3.79
CA SER A 143 8.53 33.75 4.02
C SER A 143 8.62 34.81 2.93
N GLY A 144 7.45 35.35 2.57
CA GLY A 144 7.29 36.75 2.20
C GLY A 144 7.28 37.07 0.71
N ASP A 145 6.11 37.03 0.08
CA ASP A 145 5.51 38.28 -0.39
C ASP A 145 3.98 38.16 -0.54
N GLN A 146 3.31 39.17 -0.01
CA GLN A 146 1.86 39.34 -0.03
C GLN A 146 1.38 39.58 -1.46
N VAL A 147 0.44 38.76 -1.93
CA VAL A 147 -0.64 39.26 -2.79
C VAL A 147 -1.95 38.58 -2.43
N ASN A 148 -2.84 39.44 -1.96
CA ASN A 148 -4.20 39.23 -1.51
C ASN A 148 -5.11 38.79 -2.67
N VAL A 149 -5.75 37.62 -2.57
CA VAL A 149 -7.05 37.39 -3.20
C VAL A 149 -7.93 36.59 -2.24
N ALA A 150 -8.98 37.27 -1.78
CA ALA A 150 -10.08 36.71 -1.02
C ALA A 150 -10.84 35.63 -1.82
N GLY A 151 -11.26 34.56 -1.17
CA GLY A 151 -12.09 33.52 -1.80
C GLY A 151 -12.50 32.40 -0.85
N ALA A 152 -13.49 32.70 -0.02
CA ALA A 152 -14.48 31.82 0.61
C ALA A 152 -14.16 30.34 0.90
N HIS A 153 -14.28 30.02 2.19
CA HIS A 153 -14.57 28.70 2.71
C HIS A 153 -15.87 28.13 2.12
N THR A 154 -15.81 26.98 1.44
CA THR A 154 -16.97 26.09 1.26
C THR A 154 -16.54 24.65 1.47
N GLN A 155 -17.12 24.04 2.51
CA GLN A 155 -17.23 22.59 2.64
C GLN A 155 -17.90 22.03 1.39
N HIS A 156 -17.28 21.05 0.73
CA HIS A 156 -18.00 20.20 -0.19
C HIS A 156 -17.37 18.81 -0.25
N VAL A 157 -18.16 17.84 0.19
CA VAL A 157 -17.93 16.41 0.03
C VAL A 157 -17.95 16.11 -1.47
N ASN A 158 -16.79 15.87 -2.07
CA ASN A 158 -16.69 14.98 -3.23
C ASN A 158 -15.24 14.61 -3.48
N GLY A 159 -15.04 13.32 -3.78
CA GLY A 159 -13.75 12.66 -3.89
C GLY A 159 -12.78 13.42 -4.80
N TYR A 160 -11.72 13.92 -4.18
CA TYR A 160 -10.53 14.33 -4.91
C TYR A 160 -9.83 13.05 -5.37
N ILE A 161 -10.05 12.68 -6.63
CA ILE A 161 -9.15 11.79 -7.35
C ILE A 161 -7.92 12.64 -7.68
N PRO A 162 -6.76 12.42 -7.03
CA PRO A 162 -5.57 13.20 -7.32
C PRO A 162 -5.14 13.03 -8.78
N GLU A 163 -4.52 14.06 -9.36
CA GLU A 163 -4.18 14.13 -10.80
C GLU A 163 -3.33 12.94 -11.29
N TRP A 164 -2.52 12.32 -10.42
CA TRP A 164 -1.76 11.11 -10.75
C TRP A 164 -2.63 9.86 -10.97
N MET A 165 -3.89 9.89 -10.54
CA MET A 165 -4.89 8.83 -10.74
C MET A 165 -5.70 8.98 -12.03
N LEU A 166 -5.53 10.08 -12.79
CA LEU A 166 -6.06 10.25 -14.14
C LEU A 166 -5.06 9.71 -15.20
#